data_AF-A0A167NHV9-F1
#
_entry.id   AF-A0A167NHV9-F1
#
_cell.length_a   1.000
_cell.length_b   1.000
_cell.length_c   1.000
_cell.angle_alpha   90.00
_cell.angle_beta   90.00
_cell.angle_gamma   90.00
#
_symmetry.space_group_name_H-M   'P 1'
#
loop_
_entity.id
_entity.type
_entity.pdbx_description
1 polymer ?
#
loop_
_entity_poly.entity_id
_entity_poly.type
_entity_poly.pdbx_seq_one_letter_code
_entity_poly.pdbx_strand_id
1 'polypeptide(L)'
;MNLSQQERLQLINQFEILSIQNENDASHYQELIKILQSGYTIFYNQVFQHLSEEMSEESCKLVLNILDLYRAIEDTRARTASKELDDHRRSTFLGFDGNSETEYMCFARFLVVEQGKFREQEQYLQKNDNMNSHMPMIEIYRRMLIAAGNYNIWEMSAEDALNILNA
;
A
#
# COMPACT_ATOMS: atom_id res chain seq x y z
N MET A 1 -7.50 13.00 -19.94
CA MET A 1 -8.43 11.87 -19.91
C MET A 1 -9.57 12.13 -20.89
N ASN A 2 -10.01 11.14 -21.66
CA ASN A 2 -11.12 11.29 -22.61
C ASN A 2 -12.17 10.21 -22.32
N LEU A 3 -13.44 10.62 -22.26
CA LEU A 3 -14.59 9.73 -22.08
C LEU A 3 -15.39 9.66 -23.38
N SER A 4 -15.76 8.45 -23.77
CA SER A 4 -16.74 8.21 -24.83
C SER A 4 -18.11 8.76 -24.47
N GLN A 5 -18.97 8.94 -25.48
CA GLN A 5 -20.36 9.37 -25.24
C GLN A 5 -21.12 8.36 -24.37
N GLN A 6 -20.83 7.07 -24.50
CA GLN A 6 -21.45 6.02 -23.71
C GLN A 6 -21.02 6.10 -22.24
N GLU A 7 -19.72 6.27 -21.95
CA GLU A 7 -19.21 6.44 -20.58
C GLU A 7 -19.77 7.71 -19.93
N ARG A 8 -19.84 8.83 -20.66
CA ARG A 8 -20.46 10.07 -20.16
C ARG A 8 -21.92 9.85 -19.78
N LEU A 9 -22.70 9.19 -20.64
CA LEU A 9 -24.11 8.92 -20.39
C LEU A 9 -24.30 7.98 -19.17
N GLN A 10 -23.45 6.96 -19.03
CA GLN A 10 -23.48 6.06 -17.88
C GLN A 10 -23.20 6.79 -16.56
N LEU A 11 -22.17 7.65 -16.53
CA LEU A 11 -21.82 8.43 -15.34
C LEU A 11 -22.90 9.46 -14.99
N ILE A 12 -23.50 10.13 -15.98
CA ILE A 12 -24.63 11.03 -15.77
C ILE A 12 -25.78 10.28 -15.09
N ASN A 13 -26.18 9.13 -15.63
CA ASN A 13 -27.26 8.33 -15.05
C ASN A 13 -26.96 7.90 -13.60
N GLN A 14 -25.69 7.55 -13.30
CA GLN A 14 -25.27 7.18 -11.94
C GLN A 14 -25.34 8.38 -10.98
N PHE A 15 -24.86 9.55 -11.39
CA PHE A 15 -24.91 10.76 -10.57
C PHE A 15 -26.34 11.29 -10.36
N GLU A 16 -27.24 11.11 -11.34
CA GLU A 16 -28.66 11.43 -11.16
C GLU A 16 -29.27 10.58 -10.03
N ILE A 17 -29.01 9.26 -10.02
CA ILE A 17 -29.47 8.35 -8.97
C ILE A 17 -28.88 8.74 -7.60
N LEU A 18 -27.57 9.01 -7.54
CA LEU A 18 -26.89 9.40 -6.30
C LEU A 18 -27.41 10.73 -5.74
N SER A 19 -27.73 11.69 -6.61
CA SER A 19 -28.29 12.99 -6.21
C SER A 19 -29.67 12.88 -5.56
N ILE A 20 -30.44 11.84 -5.90
CA ILE A 20 -31.73 11.53 -5.28
C ILE A 20 -31.54 10.82 -3.94
N GLN A 21 -30.54 9.95 -3.83
CA GLN A 21 -30.30 9.14 -2.61
C GLN A 21 -29.60 9.92 -1.50
N ASN A 22 -28.84 10.96 -1.83
CA ASN A 22 -28.05 11.73 -0.87
C ASN A 22 -28.25 13.23 -1.07
N GLU A 23 -29.28 13.79 -0.43
CA GLU A 23 -29.65 15.20 -0.55
C GLU A 23 -28.53 16.16 -0.13
N ASN A 24 -27.68 15.75 0.82
CA ASN A 24 -26.57 16.59 1.31
C ASN A 24 -25.49 16.83 0.24
N ASP A 25 -25.28 15.84 -0.63
CA ASP A 25 -24.28 15.90 -1.71
C ASP A 25 -24.91 16.15 -3.09
N ALA A 26 -26.22 16.40 -3.15
CA ALA A 26 -26.95 16.57 -4.40
C ALA A 26 -26.35 17.69 -5.27
N SER A 27 -25.94 18.81 -4.67
CA SER A 27 -25.31 19.93 -5.38
C SER A 27 -24.00 19.52 -6.06
N HIS A 28 -23.17 18.71 -5.40
CA HIS A 28 -21.93 18.18 -5.95
C HIS A 28 -22.21 17.28 -7.17
N TYR A 29 -23.16 16.35 -7.07
CA TYR A 29 -23.52 15.48 -8.20
C TYR A 29 -24.11 16.27 -9.38
N GLN A 30 -24.91 17.31 -9.13
CA GLN A 30 -25.45 18.16 -10.20
C GLN A 30 -24.34 18.93 -10.96
N GLU A 31 -23.28 19.35 -10.26
CA GLU A 31 -22.09 19.93 -10.91
C GLU A 31 -21.38 18.91 -11.82
N LEU A 32 -21.14 17.69 -11.33
CA LEU A 32 -20.52 16.61 -12.11
C LEU A 32 -21.36 16.23 -13.34
N ILE A 33 -22.69 16.15 -13.19
CA ILE A 33 -23.62 15.93 -14.32
C ILE A 33 -23.45 17.04 -15.37
N LYS A 34 -23.40 18.30 -14.94
CA LYS A 34 -23.25 19.44 -15.87
C LYS A 34 -21.93 19.39 -16.63
N ILE A 35 -20.83 19.09 -15.94
CA ILE A 35 -19.50 18.88 -16.55
C ILE A 35 -19.58 17.81 -17.65
N LEU A 36 -20.21 16.67 -17.33
CA LEU A 36 -20.33 15.55 -18.25
C LEU A 36 -21.30 15.82 -19.42
N GLN A 37 -22.41 16.52 -19.22
CA GLN A 37 -23.35 16.86 -20.28
C GLN A 37 -22.75 17.86 -21.27
N SER A 38 -22.10 18.91 -20.75
CA SER A 38 -21.51 19.97 -21.58
C SER A 38 -20.14 19.62 -22.15
N GLY A 39 -19.50 18.55 -21.67
CA GLY A 39 -18.24 18.07 -22.21
C GLY A 39 -17.06 18.94 -21.81
N TYR A 40 -17.05 19.49 -20.59
CA TYR A 40 -15.97 20.31 -20.08
C TYR A 40 -14.77 19.44 -19.67
N THR A 41 -13.99 19.00 -20.66
CA THR A 41 -12.89 18.03 -20.48
C THR A 41 -11.84 18.46 -19.48
N ILE A 42 -11.63 19.77 -19.30
CA ILE A 42 -10.71 20.31 -18.28
C ILE A 42 -11.11 19.92 -16.84
N PHE A 43 -12.39 19.63 -16.59
CA PHE A 43 -12.90 19.23 -15.28
C PHE A 43 -13.11 17.73 -15.12
N TYR A 44 -12.74 16.90 -16.11
CA TYR A 44 -12.97 15.46 -16.01
C TYR A 44 -12.22 14.82 -14.84
N ASN A 45 -11.08 15.38 -14.41
CA ASN A 45 -10.38 14.88 -13.22
C ASN A 45 -11.23 14.97 -11.94
N GLN A 46 -12.20 15.90 -11.84
CA GLN A 46 -13.08 16.00 -10.68
C GLN A 46 -14.03 14.80 -10.59
N VAL A 47 -14.43 14.23 -11.73
CA VAL A 47 -15.28 13.03 -11.79
C VAL A 47 -14.58 11.82 -11.15
N PHE A 48 -13.25 11.81 -11.18
CA PHE A 48 -12.41 10.72 -10.69
C PHE A 48 -11.63 11.10 -9.42
N GLN A 49 -11.97 12.22 -8.76
CA GLN A 49 -11.19 12.75 -7.63
C GLN A 49 -11.03 11.78 -6.45
N HIS A 50 -11.92 10.79 -6.34
CA HIS A 50 -11.88 9.76 -5.29
C HIS A 50 -11.09 8.51 -5.70
N LEU A 51 -10.65 8.43 -6.95
CA LEU A 51 -9.76 7.37 -7.40
C LEU A 51 -8.33 7.80 -7.10
N SER A 52 -7.60 6.93 -6.41
CA SER A 52 -6.14 7.01 -6.35
C SER A 52 -5.55 6.59 -7.70
N GLU A 53 -4.29 6.96 -7.94
CA GLU A 53 -3.54 6.40 -9.07
C GLU A 53 -3.47 4.87 -8.97
N GLU A 54 -3.46 4.21 -10.13
CA GLU A 54 -3.37 2.76 -10.18
C GLU A 54 -1.98 2.29 -9.73
N MET A 55 -1.95 1.45 -8.71
CA MET A 55 -0.74 0.75 -8.30
C MET A 55 -0.54 -0.48 -9.19
N SER A 56 0.63 -0.60 -9.83
CA SER A 56 0.91 -1.72 -10.73
C SER A 56 0.92 -3.07 -9.99
N GLU A 57 0.63 -4.16 -10.71
CA GLU A 57 0.70 -5.51 -10.14
C GLU A 57 2.12 -5.82 -9.60
N GLU A 58 3.16 -5.31 -10.26
CA GLU A 58 4.55 -5.45 -9.84
C GLU A 58 4.82 -4.75 -8.50
N SER A 59 4.30 -3.53 -8.32
CA SER A 59 4.39 -2.79 -7.06
C SER A 59 3.61 -3.51 -5.95
N CYS A 60 2.42 -4.04 -6.24
CA CYS A 60 1.65 -4.84 -5.28
C CYS A 60 2.41 -6.10 -4.85
N LYS A 61 2.99 -6.84 -5.81
CA LYS A 61 3.82 -8.03 -5.56
C LYS A 61 5.06 -7.68 -4.74
N LEU A 62 5.68 -6.54 -5.00
CA LEU A 62 6.82 -6.07 -4.20
C LEU A 62 6.43 -5.94 -2.72
N VAL A 63 5.32 -5.26 -2.39
CA VAL A 63 4.87 -5.11 -0.99
C VAL A 63 4.57 -6.47 -0.36
N LEU A 64 3.91 -7.37 -1.08
CA LEU A 64 3.62 -8.72 -0.58
C LEU A 64 4.91 -9.50 -0.26
N ASN A 65 5.89 -9.47 -1.17
CA ASN A 65 7.18 -10.13 -0.97
C ASN A 65 7.95 -9.55 0.22
N ILE A 66 7.87 -8.22 0.43
CA ILE A 66 8.47 -7.56 1.60
C ILE A 66 7.82 -8.07 2.88
N LEU A 67 6.49 -8.10 2.94
CA LEU A 67 5.76 -8.57 4.11
C LEU A 67 6.00 -10.07 4.38
N ASP A 68 6.09 -10.91 3.33
CA ASP A 68 6.46 -12.33 3.48
C ASP A 68 7.88 -12.50 4.01
N LEU A 69 8.84 -11.68 3.56
CA LEU A 69 10.19 -11.68 4.11
C LEU A 69 10.16 -11.33 5.62
N TYR A 70 9.41 -10.30 6.02
CA TYR A 70 9.29 -9.92 7.42
C TYR A 70 8.57 -10.98 8.27
N ARG A 71 7.59 -11.69 7.71
CA ARG A 71 7.00 -12.87 8.37
C ARG A 71 8.07 -13.93 8.65
N ALA A 72 8.86 -14.26 7.64
CA ALA A 72 9.93 -15.25 7.78
C ALA A 72 11.00 -14.81 8.80
N ILE A 73 11.32 -13.52 8.88
CA ILE A 73 12.23 -12.96 9.88
C ILE A 73 11.62 -13.06 11.29
N GLU A 74 10.34 -12.74 11.48
CA GLU A 74 9.65 -12.92 12.76
C GLU A 74 9.66 -14.38 13.21
N ASP A 75 9.36 -15.32 12.31
CA ASP A 75 9.43 -16.77 12.60
C ASP A 75 10.87 -17.19 12.98
N THR A 76 11.87 -16.62 12.30
CA THR A 76 13.28 -16.86 12.60
C THR A 76 13.69 -16.33 13.98
N ARG A 77 13.21 -15.15 14.35
CA ARG A 77 13.42 -14.57 15.68
C ARG A 77 12.72 -15.39 16.77
N ALA A 78 11.51 -15.88 16.51
CA ALA A 78 10.80 -16.71 17.46
C ALA A 78 11.50 -18.06 17.72
N ARG A 79 12.13 -18.65 16.70
CA ARG A 79 12.83 -19.95 16.82
C ARG A 79 14.30 -19.83 17.22
N THR A 80 14.93 -18.67 17.05
CA THR A 80 16.35 -18.45 17.39
C THR A 80 16.48 -17.47 18.55
N ALA A 81 17.22 -17.83 19.59
CA ALA A 81 17.53 -16.92 20.70
C ALA A 81 18.68 -15.93 20.34
N SER A 82 18.67 -15.39 19.12
CA SER A 82 19.75 -14.52 18.61
C SER A 82 19.51 -13.07 19.00
N LYS A 83 20.22 -12.62 20.03
CA LYS A 83 20.17 -11.23 20.49
C LYS A 83 20.58 -10.23 19.41
N GLU A 84 21.56 -10.58 18.58
CA GLU A 84 22.01 -9.70 17.48
C GLU A 84 20.91 -9.48 16.45
N LEU A 85 20.15 -10.53 16.11
CA LEU A 85 19.00 -10.41 15.21
C LEU A 85 17.89 -9.58 15.84
N ASP A 86 17.58 -9.80 17.12
CA ASP A 86 16.55 -9.02 17.82
C ASP A 86 16.89 -7.53 17.92
N ASP A 87 18.14 -7.20 18.23
CA ASP A 87 18.61 -5.82 18.40
C ASP A 87 18.85 -5.11 17.06
N HIS A 88 18.79 -5.82 15.92
CA HIS A 88 19.03 -5.23 14.61
C HIS A 88 17.92 -4.22 14.23
N ARG A 89 18.30 -3.01 13.82
CA ARG A 89 17.34 -1.90 13.59
C ARG A 89 16.26 -2.19 12.55
N ARG A 90 16.54 -3.08 11.60
CA ARG A 90 15.61 -3.51 10.53
C ARG A 90 15.01 -4.90 10.80
N SER A 91 15.17 -5.47 11.99
CA SER A 91 14.59 -6.79 12.33
C SER A 91 13.07 -6.80 12.41
N THR A 92 12.47 -5.60 12.45
CA THR A 92 11.03 -5.37 12.45
C THR A 92 10.66 -4.54 11.24
N PHE A 93 9.43 -4.72 10.74
CA PHE A 93 8.98 -3.98 9.57
C PHE A 93 8.76 -2.50 9.91
N LEU A 94 9.56 -1.62 9.29
CA LEU A 94 9.53 -0.18 9.55
C LEU A 94 8.41 0.56 8.79
N GLY A 95 7.80 -0.08 7.79
CA GLY A 95 6.86 0.58 6.89
C GLY A 95 7.55 1.26 5.71
N PHE A 96 6.95 2.34 5.21
CA PHE A 96 7.39 3.09 4.03
C PHE A 96 7.36 4.60 4.31
N ASP A 97 8.06 5.40 3.50
CA ASP A 97 8.05 6.85 3.68
C ASP A 97 6.68 7.43 3.34
N GLY A 98 6.02 8.06 4.31
CA GLY A 98 4.70 8.64 4.12
C GLY A 98 4.64 9.77 3.08
N ASN A 99 5.78 10.38 2.71
CA ASN A 99 5.84 11.48 1.75
C ASN A 99 6.13 11.04 0.31
N SER A 100 7.02 10.07 0.11
CA SER A 100 7.48 9.65 -1.23
C SER A 100 7.09 8.21 -1.61
N GLU A 101 6.63 7.41 -0.66
CA GLU A 101 6.27 6.00 -0.83
C GLU A 101 4.84 5.71 -0.32
N THR A 102 3.97 6.74 -0.33
CA THR A 102 2.63 6.70 0.26
C THR A 102 1.77 5.58 -0.30
N GLU A 103 1.88 5.26 -1.59
CA GLU A 103 1.14 4.16 -2.22
C GLU A 103 1.47 2.80 -1.58
N TYR A 104 2.75 2.53 -1.33
CA TYR A 104 3.23 1.30 -0.71
C TYR A 104 2.81 1.23 0.76
N MET A 105 2.89 2.37 1.47
CA MET A 105 2.41 2.50 2.85
C MET A 105 0.92 2.18 2.96
N CYS A 106 0.09 2.81 2.12
CA CYS A 106 -1.35 2.62 2.11
C CYS A 106 -1.71 1.17 1.78
N PHE A 107 -1.03 0.55 0.80
CA PHE A 107 -1.29 -0.83 0.44
C PHE A 107 -0.87 -1.82 1.54
N ALA A 108 0.29 -1.62 2.17
CA ALA A 108 0.71 -2.43 3.31
C ALA A 108 -0.26 -2.30 4.50
N ARG A 109 -0.71 -1.07 4.79
CA ARG A 109 -1.70 -0.82 5.84
C ARG A 109 -3.05 -1.48 5.53
N PHE A 110 -3.50 -1.44 4.28
CA PHE A 110 -4.71 -2.14 3.83
C PHE A 110 -4.59 -3.66 4.06
N LEU A 111 -3.45 -4.26 3.72
CA LEU A 111 -3.22 -5.69 3.94
C LEU A 111 -3.24 -6.06 5.44
N VAL A 112 -2.60 -5.24 6.27
CA VAL A 112 -2.46 -5.55 7.70
C VAL A 112 -3.70 -5.19 8.51
N VAL A 113 -4.14 -3.93 8.43
CA VAL A 113 -5.22 -3.41 9.28
C VAL A 113 -6.60 -3.80 8.76
N GLU A 114 -6.82 -3.71 7.45
CA GLU A 114 -8.16 -3.90 6.88
C GLU A 114 -8.42 -5.36 6.49
N GLN A 115 -7.46 -6.03 5.85
CA GLN A 115 -7.60 -7.46 5.51
C GLN A 115 -7.20 -8.40 6.64
N GLY A 116 -6.51 -7.91 7.68
CA GLY A 116 -6.02 -8.74 8.78
C GLY A 116 -5.02 -9.82 8.35
N LYS A 117 -4.27 -9.59 7.26
CA LYS A 117 -3.14 -10.43 6.83
C LYS A 117 -1.85 -9.93 7.51
N PHE A 118 -0.83 -10.77 7.65
CA PHE A 118 0.44 -10.36 8.28
C PHE A 118 0.25 -9.74 9.69
N ARG A 119 -0.65 -10.32 10.50
CA ARG A 119 -1.01 -9.80 11.83
C ARG A 119 0.17 -9.70 12.79
N GLU A 120 1.19 -10.52 12.57
CA GLU A 120 2.48 -10.45 13.26
C GLU A 120 3.13 -9.06 13.17
N GLN A 121 2.75 -8.23 12.19
CA GLN A 121 3.23 -6.86 12.03
C GLN A 121 2.37 -5.80 12.77
N GLU A 122 1.15 -6.14 13.21
CA GLU A 122 0.25 -5.18 13.90
C GLU A 122 0.87 -4.61 15.18
N GLN A 123 1.67 -5.41 15.88
CA GLN A 123 2.38 -4.99 17.10
C GLN A 123 3.35 -3.82 16.87
N TYR A 124 3.74 -3.56 15.62
CA TYR A 124 4.66 -2.50 15.26
C TYR A 124 3.96 -1.20 14.86
N LEU A 125 2.64 -1.20 14.63
CA LEU A 125 1.87 -0.02 14.20
C LEU A 125 2.04 1.18 15.12
N GLN A 126 2.09 0.95 16.44
CA GLN A 126 2.29 2.02 17.42
C GLN A 126 3.76 2.47 17.51
N LYS A 127 4.70 1.65 17.04
CA LYS A 127 6.15 1.93 17.08
C LYS A 127 6.64 2.64 15.83
N ASN A 128 5.97 2.45 14.68
CA ASN A 128 6.38 2.99 13.38
C ASN A 128 5.37 4.00 12.81
N ASP A 129 4.69 4.77 13.67
CA ASP A 129 3.72 5.80 13.27
C ASP A 129 2.73 5.29 12.19
N ASN A 130 2.13 4.13 12.45
CA ASN A 130 1.18 3.47 11.54
C ASN A 130 1.77 3.13 10.16
N MET A 131 2.97 2.53 10.17
CA MET A 131 3.79 2.14 9.00
C MET A 131 4.46 3.28 8.24
N ASN A 132 4.65 4.43 8.89
CA ASN A 132 5.44 5.53 8.36
C ASN A 132 6.90 5.41 8.84
N SER A 133 7.80 5.04 7.94
CA SER A 133 9.22 4.88 8.28
C SER A 133 9.95 6.21 8.46
N HIS A 134 9.36 7.34 8.02
CA HIS A 134 9.99 8.67 7.94
C HIS A 134 11.30 8.71 7.13
N MET A 135 11.58 7.69 6.32
CA MET A 135 12.71 7.63 5.40
C MET A 135 12.42 6.64 4.25
N PRO A 136 12.91 6.89 3.01
CA PRO A 136 12.68 5.97 1.90
C PRO A 136 13.21 4.57 2.18
N MET A 137 12.36 3.55 2.01
CA MET A 137 12.68 2.16 2.32
C MET A 137 12.63 1.23 1.12
N ILE A 138 12.00 1.60 0.00
CA ILE A 138 11.81 0.71 -1.16
C ILE A 138 13.14 0.16 -1.67
N GLU A 139 14.14 1.02 -1.88
CA GLU A 139 15.46 0.58 -2.39
C GLU A 139 16.21 -0.30 -1.38
N ILE A 140 15.97 -0.11 -0.08
CA ILE A 140 16.54 -0.98 0.98
C ILE A 140 15.88 -2.35 0.90
N TYR A 141 14.55 -2.39 0.85
CA TYR A 141 13.81 -3.64 0.76
C TYR A 141 14.10 -4.41 -0.53
N ARG A 142 14.33 -3.72 -1.66
CA ARG A 142 14.76 -4.37 -2.90
C ARG A 142 16.09 -5.09 -2.73
N ARG A 143 17.09 -4.48 -2.08
CA ARG A 143 18.37 -5.13 -1.80
C ARG A 143 18.22 -6.32 -0.86
N MET A 144 17.37 -6.18 0.17
CA MET A 144 17.03 -7.29 1.07
C MET A 144 16.39 -8.46 0.32
N LEU A 145 15.44 -8.20 -0.59
CA LEU A 145 14.80 -9.24 -1.40
C LEU A 145 15.78 -9.92 -2.37
N ILE A 146 16.72 -9.17 -2.96
CA ILE A 146 17.79 -9.74 -3.79
C ILE A 146 18.67 -10.67 -2.94
N ALA A 147 19.09 -10.23 -1.75
CA ALA A 147 19.89 -11.05 -0.83
C ALA A 147 19.11 -12.31 -0.38
N ALA A 148 17.82 -12.16 -0.10
CA ALA A 148 16.92 -13.25 0.29
C ALA A 148 16.78 -14.32 -0.81
N GLY A 149 16.97 -13.97 -2.08
CA GLY A 149 16.95 -14.91 -3.20
C GLY A 149 18.02 -16.02 -3.13
N ASN A 150 19.03 -15.87 -2.27
CA ASN A 150 20.05 -16.90 -2.03
C ASN A 150 19.63 -17.95 -0.98
N TYR A 151 18.47 -17.78 -0.33
CA TYR A 151 18.06 -18.57 0.82
C TYR A 151 16.63 -19.10 0.65
N ASN A 152 16.32 -20.21 1.31
CA ASN A 152 14.92 -20.55 1.59
C ASN A 152 14.48 -19.73 2.81
N ILE A 153 13.73 -18.64 2.58
CA ILE A 153 13.38 -17.71 3.65
C ILE A 153 12.63 -18.38 4.81
N TRP A 154 11.83 -19.41 4.53
CA TRP A 154 11.06 -20.11 5.56
C TRP A 154 11.91 -20.98 6.49
N GLU A 155 13.13 -21.33 6.07
CA GLU A 155 14.08 -22.21 6.78
C GLU A 155 15.40 -21.50 7.15
N MET A 156 15.48 -20.18 6.94
CA MET A 156 16.71 -19.40 7.13
C MET A 156 17.24 -19.43 8.58
N SER A 157 18.56 -19.45 8.76
CA SER A 157 19.18 -19.28 10.08
C SER A 157 19.14 -17.82 10.54
N ALA A 158 19.49 -17.56 11.81
CA ALA A 158 19.64 -16.20 12.30
C ALA A 158 20.76 -15.43 11.55
N GLU A 159 21.82 -16.13 11.12
CA GLU A 159 22.91 -15.56 10.34
C GLU A 159 22.45 -15.18 8.92
N ASP A 160 21.65 -16.03 8.28
CA ASP A 160 21.05 -15.73 6.98
C ASP A 160 20.13 -14.50 7.06
N ALA A 161 19.30 -14.42 8.10
CA ALA A 161 18.45 -13.26 8.36
C ALA A 161 19.27 -11.99 8.54
N LEU A 162 20.37 -12.04 9.32
CA LEU A 162 21.28 -10.91 9.49
C LEU A 162 21.95 -10.50 8.17
N ASN A 163 22.36 -11.45 7.33
CA ASN A 163 22.93 -11.16 6.02
C ASN A 163 21.93 -10.44 5.11
N ILE A 164 20.67 -10.90 5.09
CA ILE A 164 19.59 -10.25 4.36
C ILE A 164 19.35 -8.83 4.88
N LEU A 165 19.24 -8.70 6.20
CA LEU A 165 18.98 -7.42 6.88
C LEU A 165 20.12 -6.40 6.69
N ASN A 166 21.33 -6.83 6.38
CA ASN A 166 22.49 -5.97 6.17
C ASN A 166 22.73 -5.56 4.70
N ALA A 167 21.90 -6.04 3.78
CA ALA A 167 21.93 -5.62 2.38
C ALA A 167 21.60 -4.13 2.17
#